data_AF-A0A920WB45-F1
#
_entry.id   AF-A0A920WB45-F1
#
_cell.length_a   1.000
_cell.length_b   1.000
_cell.length_c   1.000
_cell.angle_alpha   90.00
_cell.angle_beta   90.00
_cell.angle_gamma   90.00
#
_symmetry.space_group_name_H-M   'P 1'
#
loop_
_entity.id
_entity.type
_entity.pdbx_description
1 polymer ?
#
loop_
_entity_poly.entity_id
_entity_poly.type
_entity_poly.pdbx_seq_one_letter_code
_entity_poly.pdbx_strand_id
1 'polypeptide(L)'
;MGKDAYQVIWEPLLRGKFGHYHDQVSMTWLWGKFRLRVSSRQSMFPKEKLGYPMCSFGTVFDRLGEQIVLLKGQIHVKTRVQEIIISNGRAVGLKVTQKGKEDNLPFDSVIATTPSYVFSRLAPTSLNPI
;
A
#
# COMPACT_ATOMS: atom_id res chain seq x y z
N MET A 1 7.39 -27.96 -10.45
CA MET A 1 8.19 -27.43 -11.58
C MET A 1 9.64 -27.78 -11.34
N GLY A 2 10.40 -28.08 -12.40
CA GLY A 2 11.83 -28.35 -12.30
C GLY A 2 12.66 -27.06 -12.21
N LYS A 3 13.92 -27.20 -11.78
CA LYS A 3 14.90 -26.10 -11.63
C LYS A 3 15.09 -25.31 -12.93
N ASP A 4 15.20 -26.00 -14.05
CA ASP A 4 15.48 -25.36 -15.35
C ASP A 4 14.33 -24.45 -15.81
N ALA A 5 13.08 -24.90 -15.61
CA ALA A 5 11.91 -24.08 -15.92
C ALA A 5 11.84 -22.82 -15.04
N TYR A 6 12.28 -22.90 -13.78
CA TYR A 6 12.41 -21.73 -12.92
C TYR A 6 13.47 -20.77 -13.44
N GLN A 7 14.69 -21.24 -13.67
CA GLN A 7 15.82 -20.39 -14.05
C GLN A 7 15.62 -19.70 -15.41
N VAL A 8 14.98 -20.38 -16.36
CA VAL A 8 14.78 -19.83 -17.71
C VAL A 8 13.59 -18.86 -17.76
N ILE A 9 12.49 -19.16 -17.07
CA ILE A 9 11.24 -18.40 -17.19
C ILE A 9 11.01 -17.50 -15.98
N TRP A 10 11.04 -18.06 -14.77
CA TRP A 10 10.59 -17.35 -13.58
C TRP A 10 11.65 -16.44 -12.98
N GLU A 11 12.89 -16.90 -12.90
CA GLU A 11 13.99 -16.14 -12.32
C GLU A 11 14.18 -14.76 -12.97
N PRO A 12 14.29 -14.60 -14.31
CA PRO A 12 14.45 -13.29 -14.93
C PRO A 12 13.23 -12.39 -14.73
N LEU A 13 12.01 -12.94 -14.77
CA LEU A 13 10.78 -12.17 -14.54
C LEU A 13 10.65 -11.68 -13.09
N LEU A 14 10.97 -12.55 -12.13
CA LEU A 14 10.97 -12.21 -10.71
C LEU A 14 12.09 -11.22 -10.40
N ARG A 15 13.29 -11.39 -10.98
CA ARG A 15 14.41 -10.46 -10.83
C ARG A 15 14.08 -9.08 -11.42
N GLY A 16 13.44 -9.02 -12.59
CA GLY A 16 12.98 -7.76 -13.17
C GLY A 16 11.93 -7.04 -12.33
N LYS A 17 11.07 -7.79 -11.62
CA LYS A 17 9.98 -7.21 -10.82
C LYS A 17 10.36 -6.89 -9.37
N PHE A 18 11.17 -7.73 -8.74
CA PHE A 18 11.47 -7.69 -7.31
C PHE A 18 12.95 -7.42 -7.00
N GLY A 19 13.79 -7.30 -8.03
CA GLY A 19 15.21 -7.00 -7.89
C GLY A 19 15.93 -8.05 -7.06
N HIS A 20 16.67 -7.59 -6.06
CA HIS A 20 17.44 -8.46 -5.16
C HIS A 20 16.56 -9.38 -4.30
N TYR A 21 15.28 -9.07 -4.11
CA TYR A 21 14.34 -9.91 -3.33
C TYR A 21 13.69 -11.05 -4.14
N HIS A 22 14.09 -11.27 -5.39
CA HIS A 22 13.45 -12.25 -6.29
C HIS A 22 13.40 -13.70 -5.76
N ASP A 23 14.40 -14.11 -5.00
CA ASP A 23 14.55 -15.43 -4.38
C ASP A 23 13.81 -15.56 -3.04
N GLN A 24 13.32 -14.44 -2.50
CA GLN A 24 12.49 -14.40 -1.28
C GLN A 24 10.98 -14.48 -1.59
N VAL A 25 10.60 -14.48 -2.87
CA VAL A 25 9.20 -14.57 -3.30
C VAL A 25 8.71 -16.01 -3.19
N SER A 26 7.73 -16.24 -2.32
CA SER A 26 7.10 -17.55 -2.16
C SER A 26 6.44 -18.04 -3.46
N MET A 27 6.74 -19.28 -3.87
CA MET A 27 6.07 -19.92 -5.00
C MET A 27 4.56 -20.11 -4.76
N THR A 28 4.12 -20.23 -3.51
CA THR A 28 2.70 -20.27 -3.15
C THR A 28 2.01 -18.95 -3.48
N TRP A 29 2.67 -17.81 -3.22
CA TRP A 29 2.17 -16.50 -3.60
C TRP A 29 2.04 -16.37 -5.12
N LEU A 30 3.07 -16.81 -5.87
CA LEU A 30 3.08 -16.76 -7.33
C LEU A 30 1.96 -17.63 -7.91
N TRP A 31 1.78 -18.85 -7.40
CA TRP A 31 0.67 -19.73 -7.76
C TRP A 31 -0.69 -19.10 -7.45
N GLY A 32 -0.81 -18.42 -6.30
CA GLY A 32 -2.00 -17.63 -5.96
C GLY A 32 -2.33 -16.57 -7.01
N LYS A 33 -1.33 -15.87 -7.56
CA LYS A 33 -1.53 -14.90 -8.65
C LYS A 33 -1.96 -15.56 -9.95
N PHE A 34 -1.43 -16.73 -10.28
CA PHE A 34 -1.90 -17.52 -11.43
C PHE A 34 -3.35 -17.92 -11.26
N ARG A 35 -3.69 -18.50 -10.12
CA ARG A 35 -5.05 -18.93 -9.81
C ARG A 35 -6.04 -17.77 -9.96
N LEU A 36 -5.75 -16.60 -9.38
CA LEU A 36 -6.60 -15.41 -9.52
C LEU A 36 -6.81 -14.98 -10.97
N ARG A 37 -5.75 -14.98 -11.79
CA ARG A 37 -5.83 -14.58 -13.20
C ARG A 37 -6.55 -15.61 -14.07
N VAL A 38 -6.43 -16.90 -13.76
CA VAL A 38 -7.12 -17.97 -14.49
C VAL A 38 -8.58 -18.05 -14.07
N SER A 39 -8.87 -17.93 -12.77
CA SER A 39 -10.23 -18.01 -12.24
C SER A 39 -11.11 -16.82 -12.62
N SER A 40 -10.53 -15.67 -12.96
CA SER A 40 -11.28 -14.50 -13.43
C SER A 40 -11.68 -14.56 -14.91
N ARG A 41 -11.30 -15.63 -15.64
CA ARG A 41 -11.61 -15.80 -17.07
C ARG A 41 -13.02 -16.34 -17.26
N GLN A 42 -13.85 -15.62 -18.02
CA GLN A 42 -15.20 -16.04 -18.40
C GLN A 42 -15.22 -17.06 -19.58
N SER A 43 -14.10 -17.29 -20.25
CA SER A 43 -13.97 -18.21 -21.40
C SER A 43 -12.53 -18.71 -21.53
N MET A 44 -12.31 -19.79 -22.29
CA MET A 44 -11.01 -20.40 -22.58
C MET A 44 -10.10 -19.46 -23.41
N PHE A 45 -10.69 -18.55 -24.18
CA PHE A 45 -9.99 -17.53 -24.98
C PHE A 45 -10.60 -16.12 -24.79
N PRO A 46 -10.51 -15.52 -23.59
CA PRO A 46 -11.05 -14.19 -23.37
C PRO A 46 -10.06 -13.14 -23.88
N LYS A 47 -10.57 -12.10 -24.56
CA LYS A 47 -9.79 -10.88 -24.82
C LYS A 47 -9.54 -10.19 -23.48
N GLU A 48 -8.28 -10.12 -23.06
CA GLU A 48 -7.89 -9.32 -21.90
C GLU A 48 -8.23 -7.84 -22.19
N LYS A 49 -9.01 -7.22 -21.30
CA LYS A 49 -9.33 -5.79 -21.38
C LYS A 49 -8.45 -5.04 -20.38
N LEU A 50 -7.58 -4.19 -20.89
CA LEU A 50 -6.80 -3.25 -20.10
C LEU A 50 -7.37 -1.86 -20.31
N GLY A 51 -7.70 -1.19 -19.20
CA GLY A 51 -8.08 0.21 -19.20
C GLY A 51 -6.87 1.06 -18.85
N TYR A 52 -6.58 2.05 -19.68
CA TYR A 52 -5.59 3.07 -19.39
C TYR A 52 -6.35 4.39 -19.20
N PRO A 53 -6.19 5.08 -18.07
CA PRO A 53 -6.72 6.42 -17.94
C PRO A 53 -6.28 7.28 -19.13
N MET A 54 -7.20 8.05 -19.69
CA MET A 54 -6.83 9.14 -20.58
C MET A 54 -6.13 10.18 -19.73
N CYS A 55 -4.94 10.63 -20.15
CA CYS A 55 -3.94 11.31 -19.32
C CYS A 55 -3.17 10.35 -18.39
N SER A 56 -2.35 10.87 -17.47
CA SER A 56 -1.63 10.04 -16.50
C SER A 56 -2.56 9.63 -15.34
N PHE A 57 -2.07 8.75 -14.45
CA PHE A 57 -2.76 8.49 -13.18
C PHE A 57 -2.93 9.74 -12.29
N GLY A 58 -2.19 10.83 -12.58
CA GLY A 58 -2.33 12.12 -11.91
C GLY A 58 -3.78 12.61 -11.90
N THR A 59 -4.46 12.54 -13.04
CA THR A 59 -5.87 12.96 -13.17
C THR A 59 -6.81 12.20 -12.23
N VAL A 60 -6.52 10.92 -11.98
CA VAL A 60 -7.30 10.11 -11.02
C VAL A 60 -7.08 10.61 -9.60
N PHE A 61 -5.83 10.91 -9.22
CA PHE A 61 -5.50 11.42 -7.90
C PHE A 61 -6.05 12.84 -7.66
N ASP A 62 -5.97 13.71 -8.66
CA ASP A 62 -6.51 15.07 -8.59
C ASP A 62 -8.03 15.01 -8.36
N ARG A 63 -8.73 14.20 -9.15
CA ARG A 63 -10.18 14.05 -9.03
C ARG A 63 -10.58 13.45 -7.68
N LEU A 64 -9.83 12.48 -7.18
CA LEU A 64 -10.05 11.92 -5.83
C LEU A 64 -9.87 13.01 -4.76
N GLY A 65 -8.82 13.82 -4.87
CA GLY A 65 -8.54 14.92 -3.95
C GLY A 65 -9.66 15.97 -3.93
N GLU A 66 -10.12 16.38 -5.12
CA GLU A 66 -11.27 17.28 -5.25
C GLU A 66 -12.53 16.71 -4.60
N GLN A 67 -12.82 15.42 -4.80
CA GLN A 67 -13.99 14.78 -4.21
C GLN A 67 -13.90 14.72 -2.68
N ILE A 68 -12.73 14.42 -2.12
CA ILE A 68 -12.52 14.46 -0.66
C ILE A 68 -12.84 15.84 -0.10
N VAL A 69 -12.33 16.91 -0.73
CA VAL A 69 -12.58 18.29 -0.30
C VAL A 69 -14.04 18.69 -0.44
N LEU A 70 -14.69 18.34 -1.56
CA LEU A 70 -16.12 18.60 -1.79
C LEU A 70 -17.01 17.91 -0.75
N LEU A 71 -16.60 16.73 -0.29
CA LEU A 71 -17.24 15.99 0.79
C LEU A 71 -16.78 16.46 2.19
N LYS A 72 -16.18 17.65 2.30
CA LYS A 72 -15.70 18.29 3.54
C LYS A 72 -14.53 17.58 4.23
N GLY A 73 -13.90 16.62 3.56
CA GLY A 73 -12.63 16.06 3.99
C GLY A 73 -11.49 17.07 3.84
N GLN A 74 -10.40 16.84 4.58
CA GLN A 74 -9.21 17.70 4.55
C GLN A 74 -8.00 16.92 4.08
N ILE A 75 -7.16 17.55 3.26
CA ILE A 75 -5.92 16.97 2.76
C ILE A 75 -4.76 17.85 3.21
N HIS A 76 -3.90 17.29 4.04
CA HIS A 76 -2.76 17.98 4.63
C HIS A 76 -1.45 17.50 3.99
N VAL A 77 -1.04 18.15 2.90
CA VAL A 77 0.27 17.91 2.28
C VAL A 77 1.38 18.63 3.05
N LYS A 78 2.63 18.16 2.90
CA LYS A 78 3.80 18.70 3.63
C LYS A 78 3.62 18.65 5.16
N THR A 79 2.82 17.70 5.64
CA THR A 79 2.57 17.43 7.04
C THR A 79 3.06 16.02 7.35
N ARG A 80 4.16 15.93 8.09
CA ARG A 80 4.75 14.63 8.45
C ARG A 80 4.13 14.14 9.75
N VAL A 81 3.51 12.97 9.74
CA VAL A 81 3.14 12.26 10.97
C VAL A 81 4.42 11.74 11.63
N GLN A 82 4.62 12.09 12.89
CA GLN A 82 5.76 11.64 13.69
C GLN A 82 5.37 10.45 14.57
N GLU A 83 4.17 10.48 15.13
CA GLU A 83 3.71 9.50 16.10
C GLU A 83 2.17 9.40 16.10
N ILE A 84 1.66 8.20 16.37
CA ILE A 84 0.26 7.96 16.71
C ILE A 84 0.14 8.05 18.23
N ILE A 85 -0.65 9.01 18.71
CA ILE A 85 -0.85 9.23 20.14
C ILE A 85 -1.81 8.16 20.66
N ILE A 86 -1.39 7.40 21.67
CA ILE A 86 -2.19 6.33 22.27
C ILE A 86 -2.47 6.64 23.75
N SER A 87 -3.72 6.45 24.15
CA SER A 87 -4.15 6.51 25.55
C SER A 87 -5.06 5.33 25.86
N ASN A 88 -4.83 4.64 26.99
CA ASN A 88 -5.60 3.46 27.41
C ASN A 88 -5.74 2.39 26.30
N GLY A 89 -4.67 2.15 25.54
CA GLY A 89 -4.64 1.17 24.45
C GLY A 89 -5.42 1.56 23.19
N ARG A 90 -5.88 2.82 23.07
CA ARG A 90 -6.57 3.33 21.88
C ARG A 90 -5.84 4.52 21.27
N ALA A 91 -5.85 4.61 19.95
CA ALA A 91 -5.39 5.82 19.26
C ALA A 91 -6.34 6.97 19.57
N VAL A 92 -5.78 8.12 19.95
CA VAL A 92 -6.54 9.34 20.31
C VAL A 92 -6.11 10.56 19.49
N GLY A 93 -5.10 10.41 18.62
CA GLY A 93 -4.64 11.51 17.79
C GLY A 93 -3.32 11.20 17.08
N LEU A 94 -2.77 12.23 16.44
CA LEU A 94 -1.50 12.19 15.73
C LEU A 94 -0.63 13.34 16.19
N LYS A 95 0.65 13.05 16.46
CA LYS A 95 1.69 14.08 16.55
C LYS A 95 2.24 14.33 15.15
N VAL A 96 2.16 15.56 14.68
CA VAL A 96 2.57 15.94 13.33
C VAL A 96 3.60 17.07 13.34
N THR A 97 4.37 17.18 12.27
CA THR A 97 5.21 18.35 11.99
C THR A 97 4.75 19.02 10.71
N GLN A 98 4.40 20.31 10.81
CA GLN A 98 4.03 21.14 9.66
C GLN A 98 4.79 22.47 9.72
N LYS A 99 5.43 22.86 8.61
CA LYS A 99 6.24 24.10 8.52
C LYS A 99 7.29 24.23 9.64
N GLY A 100 7.87 23.10 10.07
CA GLY A 100 8.90 23.06 11.12
C GLY A 100 8.37 23.17 12.56
N LYS A 101 7.05 23.22 12.76
CA LYS A 101 6.42 23.22 14.09
C LYS A 101 5.76 21.88 14.35
N GLU A 102 5.86 21.40 15.59
CA GLU A 102 5.12 20.24 16.07
C GLU A 102 3.72 20.64 16.51
N ASP A 103 2.74 19.79 16.23
CA ASP A 103 1.35 19.97 16.63
C ASP A 103 0.71 18.59 16.93
N ASN A 104 -0.29 18.59 17.80
CA ASN A 104 -1.05 17.39 18.17
C ASN A 104 -2.49 17.53 17.66
N LEU A 105 -2.87 16.65 16.73
CA LEU A 105 -4.19 16.64 16.14
C LEU A 105 -5.03 15.50 16.75
N PRO A 106 -6.17 15.80 17.41
CA PRO A 106 -7.02 14.78 18.01
C PRO A 106 -7.83 14.02 16.95
N PHE A 107 -7.95 12.70 17.13
CA PHE A 107 -8.77 11.82 16.27
C PHE A 107 -9.31 10.64 17.08
N ASP A 108 -10.57 10.26 16.86
CA ASP A 108 -11.18 9.10 17.49
C ASP A 108 -10.68 7.76 16.90
N SER A 109 -10.13 7.79 15.69
CA SER A 109 -9.66 6.63 14.95
C SER A 109 -8.61 7.01 13.93
N VAL A 110 -7.67 6.10 13.69
CA VAL A 110 -6.56 6.28 12.75
C VAL A 110 -6.50 5.09 11.79
N ILE A 111 -6.51 5.37 10.48
CA ILE A 111 -6.26 4.37 9.44
C ILE A 111 -4.88 4.66 8.84
N ALA A 112 -3.95 3.72 9.03
CA ALA A 112 -2.60 3.84 8.48
C ALA A 112 -2.48 3.11 7.14
N THR A 113 -2.11 3.84 6.09
CA THR A 113 -1.80 3.31 4.76
C THR A 113 -0.30 3.37 4.46
N THR A 114 0.53 3.55 5.49
CA THR A 114 1.99 3.56 5.38
C THR A 114 2.55 2.14 5.30
N PRO A 115 3.77 1.96 4.75
CA PRO A 115 4.45 0.66 4.82
C PRO A 115 4.63 0.18 6.26
N SER A 116 4.58 -1.13 6.51
CA SER A 116 4.62 -1.69 7.86
C SER A 116 5.83 -1.26 8.69
N TYR A 117 7.00 -1.11 8.07
CA TYR A 117 8.22 -0.65 8.75
C TYR A 117 8.20 0.85 9.09
N VAL A 118 7.37 1.64 8.39
CA VAL A 118 7.10 3.04 8.74
C VAL A 118 6.09 3.06 9.87
N PHE A 119 5.02 2.28 9.74
CA PHE A 119 3.98 2.16 10.77
C PHE A 119 4.56 1.75 12.12
N SER A 120 5.49 0.78 12.17
CA SER A 120 6.14 0.35 13.41
C SER A 120 6.97 1.44 14.09
N ARG A 121 7.33 2.52 13.37
CA ARG A 121 8.02 3.69 13.94
C ARG A 121 7.04 4.76 14.40
N LEU A 122 5.84 4.81 13.82
CA LEU A 122 4.77 5.75 14.18
C LEU A 122 3.95 5.24 15.37
N ALA A 123 3.77 3.94 15.47
CA ALA A 123 3.07 3.28 16.54
C ALA A 123 3.97 3.20 17.80
N PRO A 124 3.49 3.66 18.97
CA PRO A 124 4.20 3.47 20.23
C PRO A 124 4.49 1.99 20.52
N THR A 125 5.62 1.71 21.15
CA THR A 125 6.03 0.35 21.54
C THR A 125 5.07 -0.30 22.56
N SER A 126 4.15 0.47 23.15
CA SER A 126 3.10 -0.02 24.06
C SER A 126 2.00 -0.84 23.37
N LEU A 127 1.94 -0.84 22.03
CA LEU A 127 1.19 -1.83 21.27
C LEU A 127 2.00 -3.12 21.21
N ASN A 128 2.01 -3.89 22.30
CA ASN A 128 2.53 -5.26 22.26
C ASN A 128 1.71 -6.06 21.22
N PRO A 129 2.34 -6.60 20.17
CA PRO A 129 1.64 -7.55 19.31
C PRO A 129 1.36 -8.82 20.12
N ILE A 130 0.11 -9.29 20.01
CA ILE A 130 -0.34 -10.61 20.49
C ILE A 130 0.41 -11.69 19.72
#